data_AF-A0A9E1UGB6-F1
#
_entry.id   AF-A0A9E1UGB6-F1
#
_cell.length_a   1.000
_cell.length_b   1.000
_cell.length_c   1.000
_cell.angle_alpha   90.00
_cell.angle_beta   90.00
_cell.angle_gamma   90.00
#
_symmetry.space_group_name_H-M   'P 1'
#
loop_
_entity.id
_entity.type
_entity.pdbx_description
1 polymer ?
#
loop_
_entity_poly.entity_id
_entity_poly.type
_entity_poly.pdbx_seq_one_letter_code
_entity_poly.pdbx_strand_id
1 'polypeptide(L)'
;MQLDELIGKYIKIRDAKDALKKTHSEELSRFNNALDKIEHSLLAEFNETGQESAKTAHGTAYRSVRTSAKVADRDAFFDFVRQNDAYDFLESRANKNAVEAYMEEHDELPPGIDVSRVTTINVRRS
;
A
#
# COMPACT_ATOMS: atom_id res chain seq x y z
N MET A 1 3.21 29.33 23.33
CA MET A 1 4.22 29.07 22.28
C MET A 1 3.86 29.94 21.10
N GLN A 2 4.81 30.71 20.57
CA GLN A 2 4.58 31.48 19.34
C GLN A 2 4.51 30.52 18.15
N LEU A 3 3.81 30.89 17.07
CA LEU A 3 3.61 30.03 15.90
C LEU A 3 4.95 29.55 15.30
N ASP A 4 5.95 30.44 15.29
CA ASP A 4 7.33 30.14 14.89
C ASP A 4 7.96 29.02 15.74
N GLU A 5 7.81 29.09 17.05
CA GLU A 5 8.32 28.09 17.99
C GLU A 5 7.65 26.71 17.79
N LEU A 6 6.34 26.69 17.50
CA LEU A 6 5.59 25.47 17.22
C LEU A 6 6.05 24.82 15.91
N ILE A 7 6.22 25.62 14.85
CA ILE A 7 6.73 25.15 13.55
C ILE A 7 8.16 24.62 13.71
N GLY A 8 9.03 25.35 14.43
CA GLY A 8 10.40 24.93 14.71
C GLY A 8 10.47 23.61 15.50
N LYS A 9 9.65 23.45 16.54
CA LYS A 9 9.55 22.18 17.29
C LYS A 9 9.00 21.04 16.44
N TYR A 10 7.97 21.30 15.63
CA TYR A 10 7.39 20.29 14.73
C TYR A 10 8.43 19.75 13.75
N ILE A 11 9.20 20.63 13.11
CA ILE A 11 10.23 20.23 12.16
C ILE A 11 11.30 19.39 12.85
N LYS A 12 11.79 19.81 14.04
CA LYS A 12 12.77 19.02 14.80
C LYS A 12 12.27 17.62 15.14
N ILE A 13 11.02 17.49 15.57
CA ILE A 13 10.41 16.19 15.89
C ILE A 13 10.27 15.34 14.63
N ARG A 14 9.83 15.93 13.51
CA ARG A 14 9.71 15.24 12.22
C ARG A 14 11.08 14.71 11.76
N ASP A 15 12.11 15.54 11.85
CA ASP A 15 13.46 15.16 11.42
C ASP A 15 14.05 14.04 12.28
N ALA A 16 13.84 14.11 13.61
CA ALA A 16 14.25 13.04 14.52
C ALA A 16 13.51 11.73 14.21
N LYS A 17 12.21 11.80 13.90
CA LYS A 17 11.41 10.64 13.50
C LYS A 17 11.90 10.04 12.18
N ASP A 18 12.19 10.88 11.19
CA ASP A 18 12.68 10.43 9.88
C ASP A 18 14.08 9.80 9.99
N ALA A 19 14.96 10.38 10.81
CA ALA A 19 16.27 9.80 11.11
C ALA A 19 16.14 8.42 11.78
N LEU A 20 15.29 8.30 12.81
CA LEU A 20 15.05 7.02 13.49
C LEU A 20 14.46 5.97 12.54
N LYS A 21 13.50 6.36 11.70
CA LYS A 21 12.90 5.48 10.69
C LYS A 21 13.95 4.98 9.70
N LYS A 22 14.86 5.86 9.26
CA LYS A 22 15.95 5.49 8.35
C LYS A 22 16.90 4.48 9.00
N THR A 23 17.40 4.77 10.21
CA THR A 23 18.28 3.85 10.94
C THR A 23 17.60 2.50 11.18
N HIS A 24 16.35 2.50 11.63
CA HIS A 24 15.64 1.24 11.87
C HIS A 24 15.39 0.46 10.58
N SER A 25 15.07 1.14 9.46
CA SER A 25 14.93 0.49 8.16
C SER A 25 16.25 -0.15 7.69
N GLU A 26 17.39 0.50 7.94
CA GLU A 26 18.71 -0.04 7.63
C GLU A 26 19.04 -1.25 8.52
N GLU A 27 18.76 -1.18 9.81
CA GLU A 27 18.94 -2.29 10.75
C GLU A 27 18.01 -3.48 10.48
N LEU A 28 16.79 -3.23 10.03
CA LEU A 28 15.85 -4.28 9.62
C LEU A 28 16.26 -4.91 8.31
N SER A 29 16.90 -4.17 7.40
CA SER A 29 17.29 -4.69 6.08
C SER A 29 18.19 -5.93 6.18
N ARG A 30 19.12 -6.00 7.14
CA ARG A 30 19.96 -7.20 7.35
C ARG A 30 19.15 -8.43 7.76
N PHE A 31 18.11 -8.26 8.56
CA PHE A 31 17.26 -9.36 9.01
C PHE A 31 16.33 -9.81 7.89
N ASN A 32 15.72 -8.86 7.18
CA ASN A 32 14.91 -9.15 6.00
C ASN A 32 15.73 -9.91 4.95
N ASN A 33 16.94 -9.44 4.63
CA ASN A 33 17.83 -10.13 3.70
C ASN A 33 18.24 -11.54 4.16
N ALA A 34 18.37 -11.77 5.47
CA ALA A 34 18.68 -13.10 6.00
C ALA A 34 17.47 -14.04 5.90
N LEU A 35 16.28 -13.53 6.21
CA LEU A 35 15.02 -14.26 6.07
C LEU A 35 14.74 -14.60 4.61
N ASP A 36 14.86 -13.63 3.70
CA ASP A 36 14.66 -13.83 2.25
C ASP A 36 15.57 -14.94 1.71
N LYS A 37 16.84 -14.98 2.15
CA LYS A 37 17.77 -16.07 1.77
C LYS A 37 17.31 -17.44 2.27
N ILE A 38 16.81 -17.53 3.50
CA ILE A 38 16.30 -18.78 4.06
C ILE A 38 15.03 -19.21 3.33
N GLU A 39 14.11 -18.29 3.07
CA GLU A 39 12.88 -18.54 2.32
C GLU A 39 13.17 -19.05 0.90
N HIS A 40 14.14 -18.45 0.21
CA HIS A 40 14.59 -18.92 -1.11
C HIS A 40 15.16 -20.35 -1.07
N SER A 41 15.97 -20.67 -0.06
CA SER A 41 16.50 -22.03 0.12
C SER A 41 15.40 -23.05 0.40
N LEU A 42 14.44 -22.72 1.27
CA LEU A 42 13.28 -23.57 1.57
C LEU A 42 12.41 -23.78 0.32
N LEU A 43 12.21 -22.73 -0.47
CA LEU A 43 11.47 -22.82 -1.73
C LEU A 43 12.19 -23.72 -2.74
N ALA A 44 13.51 -23.63 -2.84
CA ALA A 44 14.33 -24.49 -3.69
C ALA A 44 14.23 -25.96 -3.26
N GLU A 45 14.37 -26.26 -1.97
CA GLU A 45 14.23 -27.61 -1.43
C GLU A 45 12.82 -28.18 -1.68
N PHE A 46 11.77 -27.39 -1.47
CA PHE A 46 10.42 -27.81 -1.78
C PHE A 46 10.21 -28.03 -3.30
N ASN A 47 10.92 -27.31 -4.17
CA ASN A 47 10.83 -27.46 -5.63
C ASN A 47 11.50 -28.77 -6.06
N GLU A 48 12.63 -29.12 -5.45
CA GLU A 48 13.36 -30.36 -5.72
C GLU A 48 12.63 -31.60 -5.18
N THR A 49 12.02 -31.48 -3.99
CA THR A 49 11.34 -32.60 -3.32
C THR A 49 9.87 -32.74 -3.70
N GLY A 50 9.28 -31.74 -4.37
CA GLY A 50 7.85 -31.69 -4.68
C GLY A 50 6.94 -31.58 -3.46
N GLN A 51 7.47 -31.10 -2.32
CA GLN A 51 6.71 -30.97 -1.08
C GLN A 51 5.95 -29.65 -1.03
N GLU A 52 4.68 -29.71 -0.63
CA GLU A 52 3.83 -28.53 -0.40
C GLU A 52 3.91 -28.01 1.04
N SER A 53 4.26 -28.89 1.99
CA SER A 53 4.43 -28.54 3.40
C SER A 53 5.44 -29.45 4.11
N ALA A 54 6.26 -28.87 4.97
CA ALA A 54 7.16 -29.58 5.86
C ALA A 54 6.95 -29.15 7.32
N LYS A 55 6.62 -30.11 8.19
CA LYS A 55 6.48 -29.89 9.64
C LYS A 55 7.76 -30.29 10.35
N THR A 56 8.28 -29.41 11.18
CA THR A 56 9.50 -29.60 11.97
C THR A 56 9.23 -29.36 13.46
N ALA A 57 10.21 -29.62 14.31
CA ALA A 57 10.15 -29.31 15.74
C ALA A 57 10.07 -27.79 16.02
N HIS A 58 10.47 -26.95 15.07
CA HIS A 58 10.54 -25.48 15.22
C HIS A 58 9.39 -24.74 14.52
N GLY A 59 8.58 -25.43 13.71
CA GLY A 59 7.49 -24.82 12.95
C GLY A 59 7.09 -25.61 11.72
N THR A 60 6.14 -25.07 10.94
CA THR A 60 5.70 -25.64 9.67
C THR A 60 5.97 -24.66 8.55
N ALA A 61 6.75 -25.07 7.55
CA ALA A 61 6.91 -24.34 6.31
C ALA A 61 5.90 -24.89 5.28
N TYR A 62 5.18 -24.01 4.58
CA TYR A 62 4.21 -24.39 3.56
C TYR A 62 4.26 -23.39 2.41
N ARG A 63 3.93 -23.86 1.20
CA ARG A 63 3.84 -23.00 0.02
C ARG A 63 2.57 -22.17 0.07
N SER A 64 2.68 -20.91 -0.31
CA SER A 64 1.52 -20.05 -0.53
C SER A 64 1.68 -19.31 -1.85
N VAL A 65 0.65 -19.38 -2.69
CA VAL A 65 0.62 -18.66 -3.97
C VAL A 65 0.03 -17.29 -3.73
N ARG A 66 0.88 -16.26 -3.78
CA ARG A 66 0.42 -14.87 -3.79
C ARG A 66 0.14 -14.43 -5.21
N THR A 67 -1.14 -14.35 -5.57
CA THR A 67 -1.57 -13.85 -6.88
C THR A 67 -1.63 -12.33 -6.85
N SER A 68 -0.99 -11.69 -7.83
CA SER A 68 -1.11 -10.26 -8.09
C SER A 68 -1.66 -10.07 -9.50
N ALA A 69 -2.78 -9.37 -9.62
CA ALA A 69 -3.39 -9.05 -10.90
C ALA A 69 -3.12 -7.58 -11.24
N LYS A 70 -2.51 -7.33 -12.40
CA LYS A 70 -2.30 -5.98 -12.94
C LYS A 70 -3.10 -5.84 -14.22
N VAL A 71 -3.85 -4.75 -14.33
CA VAL A 71 -4.48 -4.36 -15.60
C VAL A 71 -3.38 -3.92 -16.57
N ALA A 72 -3.13 -4.71 -17.60
CA ALA A 72 -2.12 -4.43 -18.62
C ALA A 72 -2.64 -3.47 -19.70
N ASP A 73 -3.89 -3.66 -20.12
CA ASP A 73 -4.62 -2.79 -21.04
C ASP A 73 -5.96 -2.42 -20.37
N ARG A 74 -6.15 -1.13 -20.14
CA ARG A 74 -7.31 -0.62 -19.42
C ARG A 74 -8.55 -0.60 -20.28
N ASP A 75 -8.43 -0.30 -21.57
CA ASP A 75 -9.57 -0.13 -22.44
C ASP A 75 -10.17 -1.50 -22.78
N ALA A 76 -9.32 -2.47 -23.12
CA ALA A 76 -9.74 -3.86 -23.31
C ALA A 76 -10.37 -4.46 -22.04
N PHE A 77 -9.82 -4.16 -20.85
CA PHE A 77 -10.37 -4.64 -19.59
C PHE A 77 -11.75 -4.05 -19.29
N PHE A 78 -11.93 -2.75 -19.47
CA PHE A 78 -13.25 -2.15 -19.26
C PHE A 78 -14.28 -2.61 -20.28
N ASP A 79 -13.88 -2.83 -21.54
CA ASP A 79 -14.76 -3.39 -22.55
C ASP A 79 -15.19 -4.81 -22.19
N PHE A 80 -14.25 -5.65 -21.71
CA PHE A 80 -14.57 -6.97 -21.17
C PHE A 80 -15.58 -6.89 -20.01
N VAL A 81 -15.33 -6.02 -19.02
CA VAL A 81 -16.23 -5.86 -17.87
C VAL A 81 -17.63 -5.46 -18.31
N ARG A 82 -17.74 -4.45 -19.19
CA ARG A 82 -19.05 -3.96 -19.67
C ARG A 82 -19.80 -5.00 -20.52
N GLN A 83 -19.10 -5.72 -21.39
CA GLN A 83 -19.74 -6.70 -22.29
C GLN A 83 -20.24 -7.95 -21.55
N ASN A 84 -19.63 -8.29 -20.41
CA ASN A 84 -19.94 -9.51 -19.67
C ASN A 84 -20.63 -9.25 -18.33
N ASP A 85 -21.02 -8.00 -18.03
CA ASP A 85 -21.50 -7.57 -16.71
C ASP A 85 -20.59 -8.02 -15.55
N ALA A 86 -19.28 -8.11 -15.81
CA ALA A 86 -18.30 -8.72 -14.91
C ALA A 86 -17.75 -7.70 -13.89
N TYR A 87 -18.65 -6.98 -13.21
CA TYR A 87 -18.27 -5.91 -12.27
C TYR A 87 -17.53 -6.42 -11.03
N ASP A 88 -17.59 -7.73 -10.73
CA ASP A 88 -16.82 -8.37 -9.65
C ASP A 88 -15.30 -8.29 -9.85
N PHE A 89 -14.84 -8.03 -11.08
CA PHE A 89 -13.41 -7.82 -11.38
C PHE A 89 -12.93 -6.40 -11.03
N LEU A 90 -13.84 -5.49 -10.67
CA LEU A 90 -13.53 -4.11 -10.35
C LEU A 90 -13.50 -3.87 -8.85
N GLU A 91 -12.40 -3.28 -8.38
CA GLU A 91 -12.38 -2.61 -7.09
C GLU A 91 -12.82 -1.14 -7.27
N SER A 92 -13.90 -0.74 -6.62
CA SER A 92 -14.42 0.62 -6.72
C SER A 92 -13.56 1.61 -5.91
N ARG A 93 -12.91 2.54 -6.60
CA ARG A 93 -12.28 3.72 -5.98
C ARG A 93 -12.67 4.97 -6.76
N ALA A 94 -13.29 5.93 -6.07
CA ALA A 94 -13.60 7.22 -6.67
C ALA A 94 -12.34 8.05 -6.89
N ASN A 95 -12.27 8.75 -8.01
CA ASN A 95 -11.22 9.75 -8.24
C ASN A 95 -11.59 11.03 -7.50
N LYS A 96 -10.95 11.28 -6.36
CA LYS A 96 -11.21 12.42 -5.49
C LYS A 96 -11.19 13.77 -6.22
N ASN A 97 -10.28 13.97 -7.18
CA ASN A 97 -10.17 15.26 -7.88
C ASN A 97 -11.35 15.48 -8.81
N ALA A 98 -11.85 14.42 -9.45
CA ALA A 98 -13.04 14.49 -10.30
C ALA A 98 -14.32 14.69 -9.47
N VAL A 99 -14.40 14.07 -8.30
CA VAL A 99 -15.48 14.29 -7.34
C VAL A 99 -15.48 15.73 -6.85
N GLU A 100 -14.31 16.29 -6.50
CA GLU A 100 -14.18 17.69 -6.08
C GLU A 100 -14.62 18.67 -7.19
N ALA A 101 -14.16 18.46 -8.43
CA ALA A 101 -14.56 19.29 -9.57
C ALA A 101 -16.09 19.23 -9.83
N TYR A 102 -16.70 18.04 -9.73
CA TYR A 102 -18.15 17.89 -9.87
C TYR A 102 -18.91 18.66 -8.79
N MET A 103 -18.44 18.60 -7.54
CA MET A 103 -19.05 19.36 -6.44
C MET A 103 -18.89 20.87 -6.60
N GLU A 104 -17.80 21.36 -7.21
CA GLU A 104 -17.58 22.78 -7.50
C GLU A 104 -18.49 23.29 -8.64
N GLU A 105 -18.78 22.46 -9.63
CA GLU A 105 -19.62 22.82 -10.78
C GLU A 105 -21.12 22.71 -10.50
N HIS A 106 -21.52 21.67 -9.75
CA HIS A 106 -22.93 21.33 -9.56
C HIS A 106 -23.48 21.62 -8.15
N ASP A 107 -22.63 22.03 -7.19
CA ASP A 107 -22.99 22.22 -5.77
C ASP A 107 -23.65 20.98 -5.11
N GLU A 108 -23.55 19.80 -5.74
CA GLU A 108 -24.17 18.55 -5.34
C GLU A 108 -23.13 17.41 -5.23
N LEU A 109 -23.43 16.43 -4.38
CA LEU A 109 -22.61 15.22 -4.25
C LEU A 109 -22.88 14.26 -5.40
N PRO A 110 -21.84 13.70 -6.05
CA PRO A 110 -22.03 12.61 -6.99
C PRO A 110 -22.76 11.44 -6.29
N PRO A 111 -23.78 10.83 -6.94
CA PRO A 111 -24.52 9.73 -6.34
C PRO A 111 -23.59 8.57 -5.97
N GLY A 112 -23.78 8.01 -4.79
CA GLY A 112 -22.98 6.88 -4.29
C GLY A 112 -21.61 7.25 -3.70
N ILE A 113 -21.28 8.55 -3.60
CA ILE A 113 -20.06 9.03 -2.96
C ILE A 113 -20.38 9.74 -1.64
N ASP A 114 -19.75 9.30 -0.56
CA ASP A 114 -19.69 10.04 0.70
C ASP A 114 -18.37 10.84 0.74
N VAL A 115 -18.47 12.13 1.06
CA VAL A 115 -17.31 13.03 1.10
C VAL A 115 -17.14 13.61 2.50
N SER A 116 -16.09 13.17 3.20
CA SER A 116 -15.65 13.78 4.46
C SER A 116 -14.48 14.74 4.22
N ARG A 117 -14.57 15.99 4.70
CA ARG A 117 -13.48 16.98 4.64
C ARG A 117 -12.89 17.18 6.04
N VAL A 118 -11.59 16.95 6.19
CA VAL A 118 -10.85 17.20 7.44
C VAL A 118 -9.78 18.27 7.18
N THR A 119 -9.89 19.40 7.88
CA THR A 119 -8.87 20.45 7.83
C THR A 119 -7.62 19.96 8.55
N THR A 120 -6.51 19.86 7.82
CA THR A 120 -5.21 19.44 8.36
C THR A 120 -4.17 20.54 8.16
N ILE A 121 -3.23 20.64 9.09
CA ILE A 121 -2.12 21.60 8.99
C ILE A 121 -0.93 20.89 8.35
N ASN A 122 -0.44 21.44 7.24
CA ASN A 122 0.77 20.96 6.57
C ASN A 122 1.94 21.91 6.87
N VAL A 123 2.97 21.42 7.55
CA VAL A 123 4.18 22.19 7.86
C VAL A 123 5.32 21.77 6.92
N ARG A 124 5.70 22.66 6.00
CA ARG A 124 6.85 22.48 5.09
C ARG A 124 8.01 23.36 5.52
N ARG A 125 9.24 22.94 5.21
CA ARG A 125 10.38 23.88 5.23
C ARG A 125 10.28 24.75 3.99
N SER A 126 10.44 26.05 4.16
CA SER A 126 10.74 26.99 3.08
C SER A 126 12.25 27.14 2.95
#